data_AF-A0A423EUR6-F1
#
_entry.id   AF-A0A423EUR6-F1
#
_cell.length_a   1.000
_cell.length_b   1.000
_cell.length_c   1.000
_cell.angle_alpha   90.00
_cell.angle_beta   90.00
_cell.angle_gamma   90.00
#
_symmetry.space_group_name_H-M   'P 1'
#
loop_
_entity.id
_entity.type
_entity.pdbx_description
1 polymer ?
#
loop_
_entity_poly.entity_id
_entity_poly.type
_entity_poly.pdbx_seq_one_letter_code
_entity_poly.pdbx_strand_id
1 'polypeptide(L)'
;MTTTAVEFVHDGAQLILVYRPRDGADWVLRKLQDKGKIVIKGTFHLSNGHLTAHDQRPFEEDDFPDAGLGSPDYFDDPWLAFKVGGSEGDYFRLDPTVMNIDIPILLSKDAPLTWRWFSTDRPVSIMAVIAELKPNRIVIGGSEPDAIPFNEYEELIDQFPTLNRFGVRTAHPGRA
;
A
#
# COMPACT_ATOMS: atom_id res chain seq x y z
N MET A 1 -9.10 -15.33 -13.62
CA MET A 1 -9.12 -14.68 -12.30
C MET A 1 -7.98 -13.68 -12.29
N THR A 2 -8.24 -12.41 -12.04
CA THR A 2 -7.23 -11.34 -12.10
C THR A 2 -6.39 -11.42 -10.82
N THR A 3 -5.25 -12.11 -10.86
CA THR A 3 -4.30 -12.15 -9.73
C THR A 3 -3.97 -10.71 -9.33
N THR A 4 -4.20 -10.39 -8.06
CA THR A 4 -3.92 -9.07 -7.52
C THR A 4 -2.40 -8.89 -7.43
N ALA A 5 -1.86 -7.86 -8.06
CA ALA A 5 -0.42 -7.65 -8.10
C ALA A 5 0.18 -7.22 -6.75
N VAL A 6 -0.62 -6.78 -5.78
CA VAL A 6 -0.15 -6.29 -4.47
C VAL A 6 -0.97 -6.93 -3.36
N GLU A 7 -0.29 -7.53 -2.40
CA GLU A 7 -0.85 -8.12 -1.18
C GLU A 7 -0.12 -7.58 0.05
N PHE A 8 -0.78 -7.70 1.20
CA PHE A 8 -0.21 -7.32 2.49
C PHE A 8 -0.23 -8.53 3.41
N VAL A 9 0.87 -8.76 4.10
CA VAL A 9 1.02 -9.79 5.12
C VAL A 9 1.71 -9.21 6.34
N HIS A 10 1.47 -9.79 7.50
CA HIS A 10 2.10 -9.36 8.74
C HIS A 10 2.38 -10.56 9.65
N ASP A 11 3.50 -10.51 10.37
CA ASP A 11 3.87 -11.48 11.42
C ASP A 11 3.50 -10.97 12.84
N GLY A 12 2.86 -9.79 12.93
CA GLY A 12 2.49 -9.14 14.19
C GLY A 12 3.52 -8.13 14.70
N ALA A 13 4.78 -8.23 14.28
CA ALA A 13 5.83 -7.23 14.51
C ALA A 13 6.09 -6.35 13.28
N GLN A 14 5.90 -6.88 12.07
CA GLN A 14 6.13 -6.12 10.83
C GLN A 14 4.95 -6.21 9.87
N LEU A 15 4.79 -5.16 9.06
CA LEU A 15 3.87 -5.14 7.92
C LEU A 15 4.67 -5.22 6.62
N ILE A 16 4.38 -6.23 5.82
CA ILE A 16 5.08 -6.54 4.58
C ILE A 16 4.12 -6.39 3.39
N LEU A 17 4.54 -5.62 2.39
CA LEU A 17 3.90 -5.51 1.09
C LEU A 17 4.55 -6.52 0.13
N VAL A 18 3.77 -7.48 -0.36
CA VAL A 18 4.19 -8.45 -1.36
C VAL A 18 3.71 -8.01 -2.73
N TYR A 19 4.64 -7.80 -3.66
CA TYR A 19 4.38 -7.40 -5.03
C TYR A 19 4.64 -8.55 -6.00
N ARG A 20 3.64 -8.87 -6.83
CA ARG A 20 3.71 -9.87 -7.91
C ARG A 20 3.50 -9.20 -9.27
N PRO A 21 4.58 -8.75 -9.93
CA PRO A 21 4.50 -8.19 -11.28
C PRO A 21 4.15 -9.29 -12.29
N ARG A 22 3.20 -8.99 -13.19
CA ARG A 22 2.80 -9.93 -14.27
C ARG A 22 3.93 -10.21 -15.27
N ASP A 23 4.77 -9.21 -15.52
CA ASP A 23 5.83 -9.26 -16.53
C ASP A 23 7.21 -9.61 -15.91
N GLY A 24 7.22 -10.26 -14.75
CA GLY A 24 8.44 -10.62 -14.03
C GLY A 24 9.00 -9.53 -13.11
N ALA A 25 9.89 -9.93 -12.19
CA ALA A 25 10.47 -9.06 -11.16
C ALA A 25 11.70 -8.26 -11.62
N ASP A 26 12.34 -8.63 -12.74
CA ASP A 26 13.63 -8.08 -13.17
C ASP A 26 13.60 -6.56 -13.37
N TRP A 27 12.52 -6.04 -13.95
CA TRP A 27 12.38 -4.59 -14.18
C TRP A 27 12.28 -3.81 -12.86
N VAL A 28 11.72 -4.42 -11.80
CA VAL A 28 11.63 -3.82 -10.46
C VAL A 28 13.02 -3.77 -9.85
N LEU A 29 13.72 -4.91 -9.83
CA LEU A 29 15.07 -5.01 -9.28
C LEU A 29 16.04 -4.07 -10.00
N ARG A 30 15.97 -4.02 -11.34
CA ARG A 30 16.80 -3.11 -12.13
C ARG A 30 16.52 -1.64 -11.81
N LYS A 31 15.27 -1.26 -11.61
CA LYS A 31 14.89 0.12 -11.27
C LYS A 31 15.32 0.49 -9.86
N LEU A 32 15.25 -0.45 -8.92
CA LEU A 32 15.78 -0.31 -7.57
C LEU A 32 17.32 -0.21 -7.57
N GLN A 33 18.02 -0.97 -8.41
CA GLN A 33 19.48 -0.87 -8.56
C GLN A 33 19.92 0.46 -9.19
N ASP A 34 19.25 0.90 -10.26
CA ASP A 34 19.61 2.11 -11.02
C ASP A 34 19.25 3.41 -10.27
N LYS A 35 18.05 3.45 -9.68
CA LYS A 35 17.49 4.68 -9.08
C LYS A 35 17.39 4.64 -7.56
N GLY A 36 17.60 3.49 -6.93
CA GLY A 36 17.38 3.29 -5.50
C GLY A 36 15.91 3.30 -5.07
N LYS A 37 14.96 3.59 -5.98
CA LYS A 37 13.54 3.80 -5.67
C LYS A 37 12.60 3.42 -6.82
N ILE A 38 11.39 3.01 -6.47
CA ILE A 38 10.31 2.65 -7.39
C ILE A 38 8.97 3.11 -6.82
N VAL A 39 8.01 3.39 -7.70
CA VAL A 39 6.61 3.61 -7.31
C VAL A 39 5.77 2.46 -7.86
N ILE A 40 5.12 1.70 -6.98
CA ILE A 40 4.23 0.59 -7.32
C ILE A 40 2.78 1.05 -7.25
N LYS A 41 1.97 0.69 -8.27
CA LYS A 41 0.57 1.14 -8.47
C LYS A 41 0.35 2.67 -8.44
N GLY A 42 1.42 3.47 -8.54
CA GLY A 42 1.35 4.93 -8.44
C GLY A 42 1.17 5.45 -7.01
N THR A 43 1.29 4.59 -5.99
CA THR A 43 1.00 4.94 -4.58
C THR A 43 2.13 4.53 -3.64
N PHE A 44 2.76 3.37 -3.84
CA PHE A 44 3.76 2.86 -2.92
C PHE A 44 5.17 3.23 -3.39
N HIS A 45 5.79 4.19 -2.73
CA HIS A 45 7.16 4.66 -2.92
C HIS A 45 8.13 3.75 -2.16
N LEU A 46 8.66 2.74 -2.85
CA LEU A 46 9.56 1.75 -2.25
C LEU A 46 11.01 2.02 -2.65
N SER A 47 11.93 1.54 -1.83
CA SER A 47 13.38 1.72 -2.02
C SER A 47 14.12 0.44 -1.65
N ASN A 48 15.43 0.38 -1.93
CA ASN A 48 16.26 -0.76 -1.52
C ASN A 48 16.24 -1.00 0.00
N GLY A 49 16.07 0.03 0.82
CA GLY A 49 15.97 -0.12 2.28
C GLY A 49 14.69 -0.79 2.73
N HIS A 50 13.66 -0.81 1.88
CA HIS A 50 12.40 -1.50 2.15
C HIS A 50 12.41 -2.95 1.67
N LEU A 51 13.26 -3.30 0.69
CA LEU A 51 13.30 -4.64 0.11
C LEU A 51 13.90 -5.63 1.11
N THR A 52 13.08 -6.56 1.59
CA THR A 52 13.51 -7.58 2.56
C THR A 52 13.78 -8.92 1.89
N ALA A 53 12.95 -9.35 0.94
CA ALA A 53 13.20 -10.55 0.14
C ALA A 53 12.68 -10.44 -1.29
N HIS A 54 13.18 -11.30 -2.15
CA HIS A 54 12.69 -11.49 -3.51
C HIS A 54 13.04 -12.89 -4.02
N ASP A 55 12.31 -13.36 -5.03
CA ASP A 55 12.38 -14.70 -5.64
C ASP A 55 13.79 -15.31 -5.83
N GLN A 56 14.78 -14.49 -6.19
CA GLN A 56 16.15 -14.93 -6.48
C GLN A 56 17.12 -14.91 -5.29
N ARG A 57 16.69 -14.50 -4.08
CA ARG A 57 17.51 -14.59 -2.87
C ARG A 57 17.05 -15.79 -2.02
N PRO A 58 17.94 -16.72 -1.66
CA PRO A 58 17.59 -17.77 -0.71
C PRO A 58 17.19 -17.11 0.61
N PHE A 59 16.06 -17.55 1.15
CA PHE A 59 15.57 -17.15 2.47
C PHE A 59 16.65 -17.47 3.51
N GLU A 60 17.05 -16.49 4.32
CA GLU A 60 17.50 -16.82 5.66
C GLU A 60 16.24 -16.98 6.52
N GLU A 61 16.12 -18.06 7.31
CA GLU A 61 14.94 -18.34 8.15
C GLU A 61 14.57 -17.15 9.07
N ASP A 62 15.53 -16.27 9.35
CA ASP A 62 15.37 -15.05 10.16
C ASP A 62 14.80 -13.84 9.39
N ASP A 63 14.81 -13.80 8.06
CA ASP A 63 14.31 -12.64 7.28
C ASP A 63 12.77 -12.56 7.26
N PHE A 64 12.09 -13.71 7.44
CA PHE A 64 10.62 -13.83 7.42
C PHE A 64 10.13 -14.87 8.44
N PRO A 65 10.10 -14.56 9.75
CA PRO A 65 9.46 -15.44 10.72
C PRO A 65 7.95 -15.44 10.48
N ASP A 66 7.43 -16.51 9.90
CA ASP A 66 6.00 -16.86 9.89
C ASP A 66 5.05 -15.74 9.39
N ALA A 67 5.41 -15.04 8.30
CA ALA A 67 4.58 -14.00 7.72
C ALA A 67 3.30 -14.54 7.02
N GLY A 68 2.89 -15.79 7.29
CA GLY A 68 1.76 -16.45 6.63
C GLY A 68 1.91 -16.64 5.12
N LEU A 69 3.08 -16.29 4.57
CA LEU A 69 3.47 -16.62 3.21
C LEU A 69 3.84 -18.11 3.24
N GLY A 70 2.96 -18.95 2.66
CA GLY A 70 3.22 -20.38 2.51
C GLY A 70 4.62 -20.63 1.91
N SER A 71 5.12 -21.85 2.08
CA SER A 71 6.44 -22.25 1.57
C SER A 71 6.66 -21.78 0.13
N PRO A 72 7.88 -21.36 -0.25
CA PRO A 72 8.17 -20.76 -1.56
C PRO A 72 7.74 -21.63 -2.76
N ASP A 73 7.62 -22.94 -2.55
CA ASP A 73 7.04 -23.90 -3.51
C ASP A 73 5.58 -23.59 -3.91
N TYR A 74 4.88 -22.67 -3.24
CA TYR A 74 3.54 -22.21 -3.59
C TYR A 74 3.52 -21.01 -4.57
N PHE A 75 4.66 -20.36 -4.84
CA PHE A 75 4.72 -19.22 -5.75
C PHE A 75 5.17 -19.67 -7.14
N ASP A 76 4.21 -19.88 -8.05
CA ASP A 76 4.51 -20.12 -9.47
C ASP A 76 5.07 -18.86 -10.19
N ASP A 77 4.84 -17.66 -9.62
CA ASP A 77 5.19 -16.37 -10.21
C ASP A 77 6.24 -15.61 -9.37
N PRO A 78 7.14 -14.84 -10.01
CA PRO A 78 8.15 -14.06 -9.32
C PRO A 78 7.54 -12.99 -8.42
N TRP A 79 8.06 -12.88 -7.20
CA TRP A 79 7.55 -12.00 -6.16
C TRP A 79 8.67 -11.20 -5.48
N LEU A 80 8.30 -10.05 -4.94
CA LEU A 80 9.16 -9.21 -4.11
C LEU A 80 8.43 -8.81 -2.85
N ALA A 81 9.12 -8.84 -1.72
CA ALA A 81 8.56 -8.47 -0.42
C ALA A 81 9.27 -7.23 0.14
N PHE A 82 8.47 -6.28 0.59
CA PHE A 82 8.93 -5.00 1.10
C PHE A 82 8.38 -4.74 2.50
N LYS A 83 9.25 -4.49 3.47
CA LYS A 83 8.83 -3.99 4.78
C LYS A 83 8.34 -2.55 4.65
N VAL A 84 7.06 -2.34 4.95
CA VAL A 84 6.39 -1.04 4.81
C VAL A 84 5.94 -0.45 6.14
N GLY A 85 5.99 -1.22 7.23
CA GLY A 85 5.64 -0.75 8.55
C GLY A 85 6.15 -1.66 9.67
N GLY A 86 6.09 -1.14 10.89
CA GLY A 86 6.42 -1.86 12.13
C GLY A 86 5.27 -1.81 13.12
N SER A 87 5.21 -2.79 14.02
CA SER A 87 4.20 -2.81 15.07
C SER A 87 4.44 -1.71 16.10
N GLU A 88 3.38 -1.00 16.45
CA GLU A 88 3.33 -0.01 17.51
C GLU A 88 2.07 -0.31 18.35
N GLY A 89 2.24 -1.11 19.40
CA GLY A 89 1.12 -1.60 20.23
C GLY A 89 0.16 -2.50 19.42
N ASP A 90 -1.13 -2.14 19.43
CA ASP A 90 -2.22 -2.80 18.69
C ASP A 90 -2.34 -2.33 17.22
N TYR A 91 -1.37 -1.53 16.77
CA TYR A 91 -1.33 -0.94 15.44
C TYR A 91 -0.05 -1.31 14.69
N PHE A 92 -0.10 -1.20 13.36
CA PHE A 92 1.05 -1.11 12.48
C PHE A 92 1.24 0.35 12.09
N ARG A 93 2.41 0.88 12.40
CA ARG A 93 2.84 2.19 11.94
C ARG A 93 3.52 2.05 10.58
N LEU A 94 2.96 2.69 9.57
CA LEU A 94 3.57 2.72 8.25
C LEU A 94 4.73 3.70 8.21
N ASP A 95 5.74 3.31 7.43
CA ASP A 95 6.84 4.21 7.12
C ASP A 95 6.32 5.37 6.26
N PRO A 96 6.50 6.64 6.69
CA PRO A 96 6.02 7.81 5.96
C PRO A 96 6.61 7.90 4.54
N THR A 97 7.81 7.34 4.32
CA THR A 97 8.46 7.34 3.02
C THR A 97 7.77 6.41 2.02
N VAL A 98 7.05 5.38 2.48
CA VAL A 98 6.34 4.42 1.62
C VAL A 98 5.15 5.04 0.91
N MET A 99 4.48 6.00 1.52
CA MET A 99 3.37 6.72 0.88
C MET A 99 3.70 8.17 0.53
N ASN A 100 4.91 8.63 0.87
CA ASN A 100 5.33 10.02 0.73
C ASN A 100 4.34 10.97 1.44
N ILE A 101 3.98 10.61 2.67
CA ILE A 101 3.05 11.35 3.53
C ILE A 101 3.77 11.68 4.84
N ASP A 102 3.82 12.97 5.19
CA ASP A 102 4.58 13.46 6.35
C ASP A 102 3.91 13.18 7.71
N ILE A 103 2.66 12.73 7.73
CA ILE A 103 1.93 12.41 8.95
C ILE A 103 1.95 10.90 9.24
N PRO A 104 2.01 10.48 10.51
CA PRO A 104 2.04 9.07 10.86
C PRO A 104 0.71 8.40 10.55
N ILE A 105 0.79 7.19 9.97
CA ILE A 105 -0.35 6.35 9.62
C ILE A 105 -0.30 5.09 10.48
N LEU A 106 -1.35 4.86 11.25
CA LEU A 106 -1.53 3.72 12.15
C LEU A 106 -2.71 2.88 11.65
N LEU A 107 -2.45 1.60 11.42
CA LEU A 107 -3.45 0.62 11.00
C LEU A 107 -3.65 -0.41 12.08
N SER A 108 -4.87 -0.65 12.54
CA SER A 108 -5.13 -1.72 13.50
C SER A 108 -4.63 -3.06 12.94
N LYS A 109 -4.05 -3.90 13.82
CA LYS A 109 -3.61 -5.26 13.44
C LYS A 109 -4.77 -6.17 13.01
N ASP A 110 -6.00 -5.83 13.40
CA ASP A 110 -7.21 -6.57 13.02
C ASP A 110 -7.77 -6.12 11.65
N ALA A 111 -7.14 -5.13 11.00
CA ALA A 111 -7.62 -4.60 9.74
C ALA A 111 -7.46 -5.64 8.61
N PRO A 112 -8.50 -5.88 7.78
CA PRO A 112 -8.39 -6.70 6.59
C PRO A 112 -7.66 -5.94 5.48
N LEU A 113 -6.34 -5.77 5.64
CA LEU A 113 -5.50 -4.96 4.76
C LEU A 113 -5.52 -5.49 3.32
N THR A 114 -6.21 -4.76 2.45
CA THR A 114 -6.18 -4.99 1.01
C THR A 114 -5.59 -3.79 0.31
N TRP A 115 -5.06 -3.97 -0.90
CA TRP A 115 -4.53 -2.85 -1.70
C TRP A 115 -5.54 -1.72 -1.93
N ARG A 116 -6.85 -2.00 -1.90
CA ARG A 116 -7.92 -1.00 -2.03
C ARG A 116 -7.92 0.02 -0.88
N TRP A 117 -7.38 -0.37 0.28
CA TRP A 117 -7.27 0.51 1.44
C TRP A 117 -6.26 1.63 1.24
N PHE A 118 -5.31 1.48 0.33
CA PHE A 118 -4.27 2.49 0.12
C PHE A 118 -4.40 3.17 -1.24
N SER A 119 -4.83 2.42 -2.24
CA SER A 119 -4.90 2.85 -3.63
C SER A 119 -6.23 2.48 -4.23
N THR A 120 -6.81 3.40 -5.00
CA THR A 120 -7.92 3.07 -5.90
C THR A 120 -7.39 2.39 -7.18
N ASP A 121 -8.28 2.04 -8.13
CA ASP A 121 -7.90 1.58 -9.48
C ASP A 121 -7.13 2.65 -10.29
N ARG A 122 -6.97 3.86 -9.74
CA ARG A 122 -6.23 4.98 -10.31
C ARG A 122 -5.09 5.38 -9.36
N PRO A 123 -4.06 6.11 -9.83
CA PRO A 123 -2.90 6.50 -9.03
C PRO A 123 -3.24 7.66 -8.07
N VAL A 124 -4.30 7.52 -7.29
CA VAL A 124 -4.70 8.44 -6.23
C VAL A 124 -4.57 7.68 -4.92
N SER A 125 -3.69 8.17 -4.04
CA SER A 125 -3.51 7.67 -2.67
C SER A 125 -4.63 8.19 -1.78
N ILE A 126 -5.39 7.29 -1.16
CA ILE A 126 -6.49 7.65 -0.26
C ILE A 126 -5.95 8.39 0.97
N MET A 127 -4.83 7.89 1.50
CA MET A 127 -4.13 8.50 2.63
C MET A 127 -3.64 9.91 2.32
N ALA A 128 -3.23 10.18 1.08
CA ALA A 128 -2.77 11.51 0.70
C ALA A 128 -3.92 12.53 0.78
N VAL A 129 -5.12 12.15 0.33
CA VAL A 129 -6.32 13.00 0.42
C VAL A 129 -6.74 13.21 1.88
N ILE A 130 -6.65 12.19 2.73
CA ILE A 130 -6.89 12.37 4.17
C ILE A 130 -5.83 13.31 4.78
N ALA A 131 -4.56 13.17 4.38
CA ALA A 131 -3.48 14.02 4.84
C ALA A 131 -3.62 15.50 4.42
N GLU A 132 -4.32 15.80 3.32
CA GLU A 132 -4.63 17.18 2.93
C GLU A 132 -5.49 17.91 3.96
N LEU A 133 -6.27 17.17 4.78
CA LEU A 133 -7.02 17.73 5.90
C LEU A 133 -6.13 18.12 7.09
N LYS A 134 -4.81 17.87 6.97
CA LYS A 134 -3.78 18.13 7.99
C LYS A 134 -4.12 17.57 9.38
N PRO A 135 -4.54 16.29 9.50
CA PRO A 135 -4.67 15.68 10.82
C PRO A 135 -3.28 15.48 11.44
N ASN A 136 -3.23 15.32 12.77
CA ASN A 136 -1.96 15.04 13.45
C ASN A 136 -1.44 13.62 13.16
N ARG A 137 -2.35 12.67 12.91
CA ARG A 137 -2.11 11.28 12.55
C ARG A 137 -3.33 10.72 11.83
N ILE A 138 -3.16 9.68 11.03
CA ILE A 138 -4.26 8.90 10.46
C ILE A 138 -4.30 7.57 11.22
N VAL A 139 -5.40 7.29 11.92
CA VAL A 139 -5.59 6.02 12.62
C VAL A 139 -6.79 5.32 12.01
N ILE A 140 -6.63 4.05 11.61
CA ILE A 140 -7.71 3.27 10.99
C ILE A 140 -7.99 2.04 11.84
N GLY A 141 -9.22 1.98 12.34
CA GLY A 141 -9.76 0.95 13.22
C GLY A 141 -9.12 0.88 14.61
N GLY A 142 -9.41 -0.21 15.30
CA GLY A 142 -9.00 -0.42 16.69
C GLY A 142 -9.81 0.43 17.67
N SER A 143 -9.22 0.72 18.84
CA SER A 143 -9.92 1.34 19.97
C SER A 143 -9.50 2.79 20.27
N GLU A 144 -8.56 3.35 19.50
CA GLU A 144 -8.16 4.75 19.65
C GLU A 144 -9.36 5.69 19.37
N PRO A 145 -9.54 6.76 20.16
CA PRO A 145 -10.71 7.64 20.07
C PRO A 145 -10.77 8.47 18.78
N ASP A 146 -9.63 8.69 18.14
CA ASP A 146 -9.49 9.37 16.84
C ASP A 146 -9.33 8.37 15.67
N ALA A 147 -9.57 7.08 15.91
CA ALA A 147 -9.58 6.08 14.85
C ALA A 147 -10.80 6.22 13.95
N ILE A 148 -10.57 6.17 12.64
CA ILE A 148 -11.61 6.01 11.62
C ILE A 148 -12.06 4.54 11.67
N PRO A 149 -13.32 4.23 12.03
CA PRO A 149 -13.82 2.86 12.06
C PRO A 149 -13.70 2.17 10.69
N PHE A 150 -13.55 0.85 10.66
CA PHE A 150 -13.35 0.09 9.42
C PHE A 150 -14.48 0.32 8.41
N ASN A 151 -15.74 0.29 8.86
CA ASN A 151 -16.90 0.53 8.02
C ASN A 151 -16.90 1.95 7.42
N GLU A 152 -16.56 2.96 8.22
CA GLU A 152 -16.47 4.35 7.72
C GLU A 152 -15.30 4.51 6.74
N TYR A 153 -14.19 3.82 7.00
CA TYR A 153 -13.05 3.82 6.08
C TYR A 153 -13.40 3.16 4.75
N GLU A 154 -14.10 2.02 4.77
CA GLU A 154 -14.57 1.33 3.57
C GLU A 154 -15.59 2.18 2.77
N GLU A 155 -16.54 2.81 3.46
CA GLU A 155 -17.45 3.76 2.81
C GLU A 155 -16.70 4.94 2.18
N LEU A 156 -15.66 5.44 2.86
CA LEU A 156 -14.80 6.48 2.33
C LEU A 156 -14.10 5.98 1.06
N ILE A 157 -13.45 4.82 1.07
CA ILE A 157 -12.82 4.21 -0.11
C ILE A 157 -13.81 4.13 -1.29
N ASP A 158 -15.06 3.71 -1.03
CA ASP A 158 -16.10 3.58 -2.06
C ASP A 158 -16.60 4.94 -2.58
N GLN A 159 -16.51 6.00 -1.79
CA GLN A 159 -16.83 7.38 -2.19
C GLN A 159 -15.71 8.06 -2.97
N PHE A 160 -14.48 7.53 -2.98
CA PHE A 160 -13.41 8.11 -3.78
C PHE A 160 -13.81 8.08 -5.26
N PRO A 161 -13.74 9.22 -5.97
CA PRO A 161 -14.27 9.31 -7.31
C PRO A 161 -13.54 8.35 -8.24
N THR A 162 -14.24 7.29 -8.66
CA THR A 162 -13.96 6.58 -9.91
C THR A 162 -14.27 7.57 -11.03
N LEU A 163 -13.35 8.52 -11.30
CA LEU A 163 -13.57 9.72 -12.11
C LEU A 163 -14.56 9.49 -13.27
N ASN A 164 -15.78 10.00 -13.08
CA ASN A 164 -16.76 10.26 -14.14
C ASN A 164 -17.59 11.52 -13.87
N ARG A 165 -17.07 12.53 -13.14
CA ARG A 165 -17.76 13.83 -13.00
C ARG A 165 -16.87 15.06 -13.07
N PHE A 166 -16.15 15.23 -14.16
CA PHE A 166 -15.94 16.56 -14.73
C PHE A 166 -16.22 16.51 -16.23
N GLY A 167 -17.49 16.25 -16.56
CA GLY A 167 -18.04 16.71 -17.82
C GLY A 167 -17.97 18.24 -17.80
N VAL A 168 -17.06 18.78 -18.59
CA VAL A 168 -16.92 20.20 -18.89
C VAL A 168 -18.29 20.71 -19.32
N ARG A 169 -18.98 21.50 -18.48
CA ARG A 169 -20.00 22.42 -18.98
C ARG A 169 -19.24 23.53 -19.71
N THR A 170 -18.94 23.31 -20.98
CA THR A 170 -18.66 24.40 -21.91
C THR A 170 -19.94 25.21 -22.01
N ALA A 171 -20.06 26.23 -21.15
CA ALA A 171 -20.96 27.34 -21.44
C ALA A 171 -20.46 27.96 -22.75
N HIS A 172 -21.12 27.63 -23.86
CA HIS A 172 -20.95 28.37 -25.10
C HIS A 172 -21.39 29.82 -24.84
N PRO A 173 -20.54 30.83 -25.08
CA PRO A 173 -20.99 32.21 -25.14
C PRO A 173 -21.85 32.37 -26.39
N GLY A 174 -22.93 33.14 -26.25
CA GLY A 174 -24.01 33.21 -27.23
C GLY A 174 -23.61 33.73 -28.61
N ARG A 175 -24.55 33.54 -29.54
CA ARG A 175 -24.74 34.17 -30.86
C ARG A 175 -26.05 33.58 -31.38
N ALA A 176 -27.01 34.29 -31.92
CA ALA A 176 -27.34 35.71 -32.04
C ALA A 176 -28.85 35.75 -32.33
#